data_AF-A0A397U765-F1
#
_entry.id   AF-A0A397U765-F1
#
_cell.length_a   1.000
_cell.length_b   1.000
_cell.length_c   1.000
_cell.angle_alpha   90.00
_cell.angle_beta   90.00
_cell.angle_gamma   90.00
#
_symmetry.space_group_name_H-M   'P 1'
#
loop_
_entity.id
_entity.type
_entity.pdbx_description
1 polymer ?
#
loop_
_entity_poly.entity_id
_entity_poly.type
_entity_poly.pdbx_seq_one_letter_code
_entity_poly.pdbx_strand_id
1 'polypeptide(L)'
;MSIPFRDEDSWTPFEKLLLVQLAYKHQDNWQLVVRNIKNNSMISHPPEFFTQKNCSSKYRALIEPYEREEFENENKKKLGDISASLNDEHRMPPAAKLARKLYQDRILELRSQVSLTEQRLR
;
A
#
# COMPACT_ATOMS: atom_id res chain seq x y z
N MET A 1 9.81 12.05 -26.73
CA MET A 1 8.75 11.35 -25.97
C MET A 1 8.86 11.79 -24.52
N SER A 2 7.85 12.47 -24.01
CA SER A 2 7.79 12.97 -22.64
C SER A 2 7.46 11.80 -21.72
N ILE A 3 8.32 11.57 -20.73
CA ILE A 3 8.00 10.72 -19.57
C ILE A 3 6.71 11.30 -18.98
N PRO A 4 5.65 10.52 -18.74
CA PRO A 4 4.45 11.06 -18.10
C PRO A 4 4.91 11.67 -16.78
N PHE A 5 4.62 12.97 -16.61
CA PHE A 5 4.88 13.73 -15.40
C PHE A 5 4.19 12.96 -14.27
N ARG A 6 4.93 12.10 -13.55
CA ARG A 6 4.43 11.58 -12.28
C ARG A 6 4.33 12.83 -11.42
N ASP A 7 3.13 13.12 -10.94
CA ASP A 7 2.97 14.09 -9.86
C ASP A 7 4.07 13.81 -8.85
N GLU A 8 4.91 14.79 -8.57
CA GLU A 8 6.05 14.66 -7.65
C GLU A 8 5.56 14.30 -6.23
N ASP A 9 4.25 14.46 -5.99
CA ASP A 9 3.51 14.06 -4.80
C ASP A 9 2.87 12.65 -4.87
N SER A 10 2.98 11.96 -6.01
CA SER A 10 2.32 10.67 -6.25
C SER A 10 3.19 9.48 -5.83
N TRP A 11 2.91 8.96 -4.63
CA TRP A 11 3.48 7.71 -4.13
C TRP A 11 3.37 6.57 -5.16
N THR A 12 4.49 5.88 -5.42
CA THR A 12 4.53 4.70 -6.29
C THR A 12 3.81 3.50 -5.66
N PRO A 13 3.38 2.49 -6.45
CA PRO A 13 2.86 1.23 -5.91
C PRO A 13 3.82 0.57 -4.92
N PHE A 14 5.12 0.58 -5.22
CA PHE A 14 6.15 0.05 -4.32
C PHE A 14 6.22 0.81 -2.99
N GLU A 15 6.28 2.13 -3.01
CA GLU A 15 6.38 2.93 -1.78
C GLU A 15 5.12 2.80 -0.91
N LYS A 16 3.94 2.72 -1.54
CA LYS A 16 2.68 2.42 -0.81
C LYS A 16 2.75 1.05 -0.15
N LEU A 17 3.21 0.02 -0.87
CA LEU A 17 3.36 -1.33 -0.34
C LEU A 17 4.34 -1.36 0.83
N LEU A 18 5.51 -0.74 0.66
CA LEU A 18 6.55 -0.64 1.69
C LEU A 18 6.04 0.08 2.94
N LEU A 19 5.34 1.21 2.77
CA LEU A 19 4.72 1.95 3.87
C LEU A 19 3.78 1.08 4.69
N VAL A 20 2.85 0.38 4.03
CA VAL A 20 1.86 -0.47 4.70
C VAL A 20 2.52 -1.62 5.45
N GLN A 21 3.52 -2.27 4.84
CA GLN A 21 4.27 -3.36 5.48
C GLN A 21 5.02 -2.89 6.73
N LEU A 22 5.69 -1.74 6.64
CA LEU A 22 6.45 -1.18 7.75
C LEU A 22 5.54 -0.66 8.86
N ALA A 23 4.43 -0.01 8.53
CA ALA A 23 3.43 0.43 9.50
C ALA A 23 2.85 -0.78 10.27
N TYR A 24 2.48 -1.84 9.57
CA TYR A 24 2.03 -3.10 10.18
C TYR A 24 3.10 -3.74 11.07
N LYS A 25 4.33 -3.87 10.56
CA LYS A 25 5.47 -4.48 11.28
C LYS A 25 5.86 -3.70 12.54
N HIS A 26 5.81 -2.38 12.49
CA HIS A 26 6.27 -1.50 13.55
C HIS A 26 5.14 -0.88 14.37
N GLN A 27 3.90 -1.35 14.20
CA GLN A 27 2.71 -0.90 14.92
C GLN A 27 2.60 0.63 14.94
N ASP A 28 2.67 1.23 13.74
CA ASP A 28 2.57 2.68 13.54
C ASP A 28 3.66 3.51 14.25
N ASN A 29 4.80 2.92 14.61
CA ASN A 29 5.98 3.68 15.03
C ASN A 29 6.57 4.45 13.84
N TRP A 30 6.04 5.64 13.58
CA TRP A 30 6.36 6.47 12.41
C TRP A 30 7.84 6.86 12.32
N GLN A 31 8.55 6.94 13.45
CA GLN A 31 9.99 7.19 13.46
C GLN A 31 10.75 6.02 12.82
N LEU A 32 10.44 4.78 13.23
CA LEU A 32 11.04 3.58 12.66
C LEU A 32 10.60 3.37 11.20
N VAL A 33 9.32 3.60 10.89
CA VAL A 33 8.80 3.50 9.52
C VAL A 33 9.57 4.42 8.58
N VAL A 34 9.67 5.71 8.92
CA VAL A 34 10.39 6.70 8.10
C VAL A 34 11.86 6.31 7.93
N ARG A 35 12.54 5.91 9.01
CA ARG A 35 13.93 5.47 8.94
C ARG A 35 14.12 4.29 7.98
N ASN A 36 13.22 3.31 8.02
CA ASN A 36 13.31 2.14 7.16
C ASN A 36 12.96 2.45 5.70
N ILE A 37 11.96 3.31 5.44
CA ILE A 37 11.61 3.74 4.08
C ILE A 37 12.81 4.44 3.44
N LYS A 38 13.40 5.42 4.14
CA LYS A 38 14.53 6.22 3.63
C LYS A 38 15.77 5.39 3.28
N ASN A 39 15.97 4.27 3.95
CA ASN A 39 17.11 3.38 3.72
C ASN A 39 16.85 2.34 2.63
N ASN A 40 15.67 2.31 2.03
CA ASN A 40 15.34 1.36 0.99
C ASN A 40 15.82 1.85 -0.39
N SER A 41 16.68 1.07 -1.05
CA SER A 41 17.31 1.46 -2.32
C SER A 41 16.36 1.55 -3.52
N MET A 42 15.11 1.11 -3.39
CA MET A 42 14.13 1.09 -4.48
C MET A 42 13.08 2.21 -4.39
N ILE A 43 13.18 3.11 -3.41
CA ILE A 43 12.31 4.30 -3.36
C ILE A 43 12.64 5.25 -4.52
N SER A 44 11.63 5.92 -5.04
CA SER A 44 11.78 6.85 -6.18
C SER A 44 11.84 8.31 -5.71
N HIS A 45 11.17 8.64 -4.60
CA HIS A 45 11.15 9.99 -4.05
C HIS A 45 12.40 10.27 -3.18
N PRO A 46 12.80 11.55 -3.04
CA PRO A 46 13.89 11.93 -2.13
C PRO A 46 13.53 11.68 -0.66
N PRO A 47 14.51 11.49 0.25
CA PRO A 47 14.26 11.24 1.67
C PRO A 47 13.34 12.28 2.33
N GLU A 48 13.45 13.55 1.97
CA GLU A 48 12.68 14.67 2.50
C GLU A 48 11.17 14.51 2.29
N PHE A 49 10.78 13.78 1.24
CA PHE A 49 9.39 13.40 0.97
C PHE A 49 8.80 12.55 2.10
N PHE A 50 9.61 11.66 2.67
CA PHE A 50 9.20 10.70 3.70
C PHE A 50 9.31 11.30 5.11
N THR A 51 8.46 12.27 5.42
CA THR A 51 8.28 12.76 6.78
C THR A 51 7.32 11.86 7.57
N GLN A 52 7.38 11.90 8.91
CA GLN A 52 6.43 11.16 9.76
C GLN A 52 4.98 11.55 9.41
N LYS A 53 4.73 12.86 9.26
CA LYS A 53 3.43 13.40 8.86
C LYS A 53 2.96 12.84 7.52
N ASN A 54 3.81 12.90 6.49
CA ASN A 54 3.44 12.41 5.16
C ASN A 54 3.16 10.89 5.17
N CYS A 55 4.02 10.12 5.83
CA CYS A 55 3.85 8.67 5.97
C CYS A 55 2.55 8.32 6.71
N SER A 56 2.29 8.95 7.86
CA SER A 56 1.08 8.69 8.65
C SER A 56 -0.19 9.10 7.92
N SER A 57 -0.19 10.27 7.26
CA SER A 57 -1.33 10.77 6.50
C SER A 57 -1.60 9.87 5.29
N LYS A 58 -0.55 9.44 4.58
CA LYS A 58 -0.70 8.55 3.44
C LYS A 58 -1.23 7.18 3.86
N TYR A 59 -0.68 6.60 4.92
CA TYR A 59 -1.13 5.31 5.43
C TYR A 59 -2.61 5.36 5.82
N ARG A 60 -3.01 6.39 6.57
CA ARG A 60 -4.41 6.59 6.96
C ARG A 60 -5.34 6.65 5.75
N ALA A 61 -4.97 7.43 4.73
CA ALA A 61 -5.76 7.53 3.50
C ALA A 61 -5.86 6.20 2.72
N LEU A 62 -4.85 5.32 2.82
CA LEU A 62 -4.85 4.02 2.15
C LEU A 62 -5.68 2.97 2.91
N ILE A 63 -5.64 2.99 4.24
CA ILE A 63 -6.25 1.96 5.09
C ILE A 63 -7.72 2.22 5.39
N GLU A 64 -8.13 3.48 5.44
CA GLU A 64 -9.50 3.90 5.81
C GLU A 64 -10.61 3.18 5.02
N PRO A 65 -10.51 2.96 3.69
CA PRO A 65 -11.53 2.22 2.95
C PRO A 65 -11.70 0.77 3.44
N TYR A 66 -10.60 0.13 3.85
CA TYR A 66 -10.59 -1.26 4.33
C TYR A 66 -11.09 -1.38 5.76
N GLU A 67 -10.80 -0.38 6.61
CA GLU A 67 -11.35 -0.31 7.97
C GLU A 67 -12.87 -0.10 7.95
N ARG A 68 -13.38 0.74 7.04
CA ARG A 68 -14.83 0.92 6.84
C ARG A 68 -15.50 -0.36 6.37
N GLU A 69 -14.89 -1.05 5.40
CA GLU A 69 -15.41 -2.34 4.91
C GLU A 69 -15.50 -3.38 6.05
N GLU A 70 -14.49 -3.47 6.90
CA GLU A 70 -14.53 -4.36 8.07
C GLU A 70 -15.66 -3.99 9.04
N PHE A 71 -15.85 -2.71 9.36
CA PHE A 71 -16.93 -2.27 10.24
C PHE A 71 -18.31 -2.61 9.68
N GLU A 72 -18.52 -2.41 8.37
CA GLU A 72 -19.77 -2.79 7.69
C GLU A 72 -19.99 -4.30 7.71
N ASN A 73 -18.94 -5.09 7.49
CA ASN A 73 -19.01 -6.55 7.52
C ASN A 73 -19.30 -7.10 8.92
N GLU A 74 -18.72 -6.50 9.98
CA GLU A 74 -19.02 -6.85 11.36
C GLU A 74 -20.49 -6.57 11.73
N ASN A 75 -21.04 -5.44 11.26
CA ASN A 75 -22.45 -5.12 11.47
C ASN A 75 -23.38 -6.12 10.78
N LYS A 76 -23.04 -6.60 9.57
CA LYS A 76 -23.78 -7.66 8.87
C LYS A 76 -23.70 -9.01 9.59
N LYS A 77 -22.53 -9.37 10.14
CA LYS A 77 -22.36 -10.59 10.96
C LYS A 77 -23.24 -10.57 12.21
N LYS A 78 -23.38 -9.43 12.89
CA LYS A 78 -24.29 -9.27 14.05
C LYS A 78 -25.76 -9.44 13.67
N LEU A 79 -26.12 -9.17 12.42
CA LEU A 79 -27.48 -9.35 11.89
C LEU A 79 -27.81 -10.80 11.49
N GLY A 80 -26.89 -11.76 11.69
CA GLY A 80 -27.14 -13.19 11.47
C GLY A 80 -26.91 -13.68 10.04
N ASP A 81 -26.24 -12.90 9.19
CA ASP A 81 -25.90 -13.33 7.83
C ASP A 81 -24.71 -14.31 7.84
N ILE A 82 -25.02 -15.61 7.80
CA ILE A 82 -24.08 -16.74 7.91
C ILE A 82 -23.07 -16.75 6.75
N SER A 83 -23.41 -16.12 5.61
CA SER A 83 -22.56 -16.05 4.41
C SER A 83 -21.23 -15.32 4.65
N ALA A 84 -21.18 -14.38 5.61
CA ALA A 84 -19.99 -13.59 5.94
C ALA A 84 -18.94 -14.34 6.77
N SER A 85 -19.25 -15.54 7.29
CA SER A 85 -18.37 -16.29 8.21
C SER A 85 -17.39 -17.24 7.50
N LEU A 86 -17.67 -17.62 6.25
CA LEU A 86 -16.97 -18.71 5.57
C LEU A 86 -15.81 -18.27 4.64
N ASN A 87 -15.70 -16.99 4.28
CA ASN A 87 -14.60 -16.53 3.42
C ASN A 87 -13.37 -16.13 4.25
N ASP A 88 -12.22 -16.76 3.96
CA ASP A 88 -10.89 -16.45 4.51
C ASP A 88 -10.50 -14.96 4.34
N GLU A 89 -11.07 -14.32 3.33
CA GLU A 89 -10.90 -12.89 3.08
C GLU A 89 -11.46 -12.01 4.22
N HIS A 90 -12.52 -12.43 4.92
CA HIS A 90 -13.05 -11.69 6.08
C HIS A 90 -12.31 -11.95 7.40
N ARG A 91 -11.22 -12.74 7.39
CA ARG A 91 -10.35 -12.96 8.56
C ARG A 91 -9.06 -12.15 8.50
N MET A 92 -8.73 -11.59 7.34
CA MET A 92 -7.52 -10.80 7.19
C MET A 92 -7.69 -9.41 7.79
N PRO A 93 -6.72 -8.93 8.60
CA PRO A 93 -6.75 -7.56 9.07
C PRO A 93 -6.71 -6.57 7.88
N PRO A 94 -7.29 -5.37 8.01
CA PRO A 94 -7.32 -4.35 6.95
C PRO A 94 -5.97 -4.14 6.25
N ALA A 95 -4.88 -4.08 7.02
CA ALA A 95 -3.55 -3.87 6.50
C ALA A 95 -3.06 -5.02 5.61
N ALA A 96 -3.45 -6.26 5.92
CA ALA A 96 -3.12 -7.43 5.10
C ALA A 96 -3.92 -7.45 3.80
N LYS A 97 -5.20 -7.06 3.83
CA LYS A 97 -6.03 -6.90 2.62
C LYS A 97 -5.44 -5.84 1.68
N LEU A 98 -5.12 -4.67 2.24
CA LEU A 98 -4.47 -3.58 1.53
C LEU A 98 -3.12 -4.03 0.94
N ALA A 99 -2.28 -4.70 1.72
CA ALA A 99 -1.00 -5.22 1.23
C ALA A 99 -1.18 -6.20 0.07
N ARG A 100 -2.17 -7.12 0.14
CA ARG A 100 -2.48 -8.07 -0.94
C ARG A 100 -2.81 -7.34 -2.26
N LYS A 101 -3.64 -6.30 -2.21
CA LYS A 101 -3.92 -5.45 -3.40
C LYS A 101 -2.65 -4.77 -3.90
N LEU A 102 -1.89 -4.14 -3.02
CA LEU A 102 -0.68 -3.43 -3.40
C LEU A 102 0.41 -4.35 -3.99
N TYR A 103 0.46 -5.62 -3.58
CA TYR A 103 1.30 -6.63 -4.24
C TYR A 103 0.88 -6.86 -5.69
N GLN A 104 -0.42 -6.96 -5.97
CA GLN A 104 -0.92 -7.10 -7.34
C GLN A 104 -0.57 -5.87 -8.18
N ASP A 105 -0.77 -4.66 -7.64
CA ASP A 105 -0.40 -3.41 -8.30
C ASP A 105 1.10 -3.37 -8.60
N ARG A 106 1.94 -3.82 -7.67
CA ARG A 106 3.41 -3.88 -7.85
C ARG A 106 3.81 -4.91 -8.91
N ILE A 107 3.15 -6.06 -8.99
CA ILE A 107 3.42 -7.05 -10.06
C ILE A 107 3.10 -6.44 -11.43
N LEU A 108 1.99 -5.74 -11.56
CA LEU A 108 1.61 -5.06 -12.81
C LEU A 108 2.61 -3.97 -13.18
N GLU A 109 3.05 -3.17 -12.21
CA GLU A 109 4.08 -2.16 -12.39
C GLU A 109 5.39 -2.79 -12.91
N LEU A 110 5.87 -3.86 -12.27
CA LEU A 110 7.10 -4.55 -12.68
C LEU A 110 6.99 -5.14 -14.09
N ARG A 111 5.86 -5.76 -14.43
CA ARG A 111 5.61 -6.27 -15.79
C ARG A 111 5.67 -5.16 -16.84
N SER A 112 5.10 -4.00 -16.53
CA SER A 112 5.15 -2.82 -17.42
C SER A 112 6.59 -2.32 -17.59
N GLN A 113 7.36 -2.22 -16.51
CA GLN A 113 8.77 -1.78 -16.56
C GLN A 113 9.63 -2.73 -17.39
N VAL A 114 9.45 -4.05 -17.25
CA VAL A 114 10.15 -5.05 -18.06
C VAL A 114 9.82 -4.87 -19.55
N SER A 115 8.53 -4.79 -19.89
CA SER A 115 8.09 -4.61 -21.29
C SER A 115 8.65 -3.33 -21.93
N LEU A 116 8.63 -2.21 -21.20
CA LEU A 116 9.22 -0.94 -21.68
C LEU A 116 10.73 -1.04 -21.87
N THR A 117 11.42 -1.74 -20.97
CA THR A 117 12.88 -1.94 -21.08
C THR A 117 13.21 -2.81 -22.29
N GLU A 118 12.46 -3.89 -22.51
CA GLU A 118 12.62 -4.75 -23.68
C GLU A 118 12.40 -3.99 -24.99
N GLN A 119 11.39 -3.12 -25.06
CA GLN A 119 11.14 -2.29 -26.24
C GLN A 119 12.28 -1.31 -26.52
N ARG A 120 12.89 -0.74 -25.48
CA ARG A 120 14.00 0.21 -25.61
C ARG A 120 15.29 -0.45 -26.11
N LEU A 121 15.45 -1.75 -25.87
CA LEU A 121 16.63 -2.52 -26.25
C LEU A 121 16.51 -3.19 -27.63
N ARG A 122 15.35 -3.09 -28.28
CA ARG A 122 15.12 -3.54 -29.66
C ARG A 122 15.29 -2.38 -30.64
#